data_AF-A0A382J4S0-F1
#
_entry.id   AF-A0A382J4S0-F1
#
_cell.length_a   1.000
_cell.length_b   1.000
_cell.length_c   1.000
_cell.angle_alpha   90.00
_cell.angle_beta   90.00
_cell.angle_gamma   90.00
#
_symmetry.space_group_name_H-M   'P 1'
#
loop_
_entity.id
_entity.type
_entity.pdbx_description
1 polymer ?
#
loop_
_entity_poly.entity_id
_entity_poly.type
_entity_poly.pdbx_seq_one_letter_code
_entity_poly.pdbx_strand_id
1 'polypeptide(L)'
;MAVKVEMGLEDLSAEKIVSQIFSKQITAEEVVSHYLARINRFNHSLKAIVSLKDEETIREEAKNKKLRKINKYPDKLLFGLPLAVKDLFDVKGLPTSYGLPEFKNNIATKNSIIVERLINHGAIIIGKTNTPELGVGSHTTNKLFGVTANVYDSAKSAGGSSGGAASAVAASLVPFADGSDMMGSCRNPAAYANLYGFRPTPGLIPENRNVKTDKKFPLLSTPGCLARTPNEMALLLDAISGKHALDPFSFDALSSFRENQMSD
;
A
#
# COMPACT_ATOMS: atom_id res chain seq x y z
N MET A 1 -30.98 -15.53 18.50
CA MET A 1 -31.16 -14.84 17.21
C MET A 1 -29.78 -14.66 16.60
N ALA A 2 -29.55 -15.16 15.38
CA ALA A 2 -28.29 -14.89 14.68
C ALA A 2 -28.24 -13.39 14.36
N VAL A 3 -27.26 -12.67 14.90
CA VAL A 3 -26.98 -11.30 14.51
C VAL A 3 -26.55 -11.38 13.04
N LYS A 4 -27.40 -10.88 12.13
CA LYS A 4 -26.97 -10.61 10.75
C LYS A 4 -25.88 -9.54 10.86
N VAL A 5 -24.62 -9.94 10.73
CA VAL A 5 -23.53 -9.00 10.54
C VAL A 5 -23.75 -8.40 9.16
N GLU A 6 -24.07 -7.11 9.11
CA GLU A 6 -24.16 -6.36 7.87
C GLU A 6 -22.73 -6.28 7.30
N MET A 7 -22.49 -6.89 6.12
CA MET A 7 -21.15 -6.89 5.51
C MET A 7 -20.79 -5.47 5.08
N GLY A 8 -19.69 -4.95 5.60
CA GLY A 8 -19.15 -3.66 5.18
C GLY A 8 -18.26 -3.77 3.94
N LEU A 9 -17.84 -2.63 3.37
CA LEU A 9 -16.93 -2.64 2.20
C LEU A 9 -15.56 -3.22 2.56
N GLU A 10 -15.15 -3.14 3.82
CA GLU A 10 -13.94 -3.76 4.35
C GLU A 10 -13.96 -5.30 4.29
N ASP A 11 -15.14 -5.91 4.27
CA ASP A 11 -15.30 -7.37 4.23
C ASP A 11 -15.30 -7.91 2.78
N LEU A 12 -15.42 -7.03 1.79
CA LEU A 12 -15.35 -7.39 0.37
C LEU A 12 -13.90 -7.50 -0.09
N SER A 13 -13.65 -8.37 -1.07
CA SER A 13 -12.39 -8.35 -1.81
C SER A 13 -12.27 -7.05 -2.60
N ALA A 14 -11.05 -6.55 -2.78
CA ALA A 14 -10.80 -5.35 -3.56
C ALA A 14 -11.23 -5.53 -5.02
N GLU A 15 -11.06 -6.73 -5.58
CA GLU A 15 -11.58 -7.06 -6.91
C GLU A 15 -13.12 -6.92 -6.97
N LYS A 16 -13.83 -7.36 -5.92
CA LYS A 16 -15.27 -7.18 -5.83
C LYS A 16 -15.66 -5.71 -5.74
N ILE A 17 -14.96 -4.92 -4.91
CA ILE A 17 -15.18 -3.47 -4.80
C ILE A 17 -14.99 -2.81 -6.19
N VAL A 18 -13.88 -3.08 -6.87
CA VAL A 18 -13.59 -2.54 -8.20
C VAL A 18 -14.67 -2.94 -9.22
N SER A 19 -15.09 -4.20 -9.23
CA SER A 19 -16.18 -4.70 -10.06
C SER A 19 -17.51 -3.98 -9.79
N GLN A 20 -17.83 -3.71 -8.52
CA GLN A 20 -19.02 -2.96 -8.13
C GLN A 20 -18.95 -1.49 -8.55
N ILE A 21 -17.77 -0.87 -8.53
CA ILE A 21 -17.58 0.49 -9.05
C ILE A 21 -17.81 0.52 -10.58
N PHE A 22 -17.27 -0.44 -11.32
CA PHE A 22 -17.44 -0.52 -12.78
C PHE A 22 -18.89 -0.80 -13.20
N SER A 23 -19.59 -1.66 -12.45
CA SER A 23 -21.01 -1.93 -12.65
C SER A 23 -21.94 -0.86 -12.10
N LYS A 24 -21.39 0.23 -11.53
CA LYS A 24 -22.11 1.38 -10.95
C LYS A 24 -23.02 1.01 -9.77
N GLN A 25 -22.75 -0.10 -9.09
CA GLN A 25 -23.45 -0.48 -7.85
C GLN A 25 -23.01 0.39 -6.67
N ILE A 26 -21.74 0.80 -6.67
CA ILE A 26 -21.15 1.77 -5.75
C ILE A 26 -20.28 2.76 -6.54
N THR A 27 -19.88 3.85 -5.92
CA THR A 27 -18.98 4.86 -6.47
C THR A 27 -17.61 4.81 -5.78
N ALA A 28 -16.56 5.29 -6.45
CA ALA A 28 -15.24 5.42 -5.84
C ALA A 28 -15.26 6.39 -4.65
N GLU A 29 -16.12 7.41 -4.70
CA GLU A 29 -16.33 8.34 -3.59
C GLU A 29 -16.94 7.63 -2.37
N GLU A 30 -17.96 6.78 -2.54
CA GLU A 30 -18.52 5.99 -1.44
C GLU A 30 -17.48 5.05 -0.82
N VAL A 31 -16.64 4.43 -1.66
CA VAL A 31 -15.54 3.56 -1.20
C VAL A 31 -14.52 4.35 -0.38
N VAL A 32 -14.01 5.47 -0.91
CA VAL A 32 -13.08 6.35 -0.19
C VAL A 32 -13.71 6.87 1.10
N SER A 33 -14.97 7.30 1.05
CA SER A 33 -15.70 7.81 2.22
C SER A 33 -15.76 6.79 3.34
N HIS A 34 -16.02 5.53 2.98
CA HIS A 34 -16.06 4.43 3.92
C HIS A 34 -14.70 4.20 4.59
N TYR A 35 -13.62 4.10 3.82
CA TYR A 35 -12.28 3.91 4.39
C TYR A 35 -11.80 5.12 5.21
N LEU A 36 -12.11 6.35 4.80
CA LEU A 36 -11.83 7.56 5.60
C LEU A 36 -12.55 7.52 6.94
N ALA A 37 -13.82 7.11 6.98
CA ALA A 37 -14.55 6.94 8.24
C ALA A 37 -13.87 5.91 9.17
N ARG A 38 -13.37 4.81 8.61
CA ARG A 38 -12.59 3.81 9.38
C ARG A 38 -11.26 4.39 9.88
N ILE A 39 -10.54 5.14 9.04
CA ILE A 39 -9.28 5.81 9.42
C ILE A 39 -9.52 6.77 10.59
N ASN A 40 -10.53 7.63 10.51
CA ASN A 40 -10.87 8.57 11.57
C ASN A 40 -11.19 7.85 12.88
N ARG A 41 -11.90 6.72 12.80
CA ARG A 41 -12.27 5.94 13.98
C ARG A 41 -11.10 5.21 14.63
N PHE A 42 -10.20 4.61 13.84
CA PHE A 42 -9.24 3.63 14.38
C PHE A 42 -7.78 4.08 14.33
N ASN A 43 -7.38 4.93 13.37
CA ASN A 43 -5.98 5.22 13.11
C ASN A 43 -5.29 5.97 14.27
N HIS A 44 -6.01 6.77 15.05
CA HIS A 44 -5.43 7.49 16.19
C HIS A 44 -4.77 6.56 17.23
N SER A 45 -5.34 5.36 17.41
CA SER A 45 -4.82 4.34 18.33
C SER A 45 -3.65 3.53 17.75
N LEU A 46 -3.55 3.47 16.42
CA LEU A 46 -2.57 2.64 15.71
C LEU A 46 -1.37 3.42 15.20
N LYS A 47 -1.55 4.70 14.82
CA LYS A 47 -0.56 5.52 14.11
C LYS A 47 -0.01 4.78 12.88
N ALA A 48 -0.90 4.15 12.12
CA ALA A 48 -0.56 3.32 10.98
C ALA A 48 -0.41 4.16 9.70
N ILE A 49 -1.37 5.04 9.45
CA ILE A 49 -1.37 6.00 8.34
C ILE A 49 -0.92 7.37 8.89
N VAL A 50 0.06 7.97 8.22
CA VAL A 50 0.66 9.27 8.52
C VAL A 50 0.61 10.14 7.27
N SER A 51 0.74 11.46 7.42
CA SER A 51 0.71 12.39 6.28
C SER A 51 -0.51 12.19 5.37
N LEU A 52 -1.68 11.95 5.97
CA LEU A 52 -2.96 11.83 5.26
C LEU A 52 -3.27 13.16 4.56
N LYS A 53 -3.74 13.09 3.31
CA LYS A 53 -4.25 14.26 2.60
C LYS A 53 -5.51 14.79 3.27
N ASP A 54 -5.81 16.04 2.97
CA ASP A 54 -7.13 16.61 3.24
C ASP A 54 -8.24 15.72 2.65
N GLU A 55 -9.27 15.42 3.44
CA GLU A 55 -10.32 14.48 3.05
C GLU A 55 -11.12 14.95 1.85
N GLU A 56 -11.40 16.26 1.75
CA GLU A 56 -12.13 16.81 0.61
C GLU A 56 -11.33 16.65 -0.68
N THR A 57 -10.02 16.89 -0.61
CA THR A 57 -9.10 16.61 -1.73
C THR A 57 -9.17 15.15 -2.18
N ILE A 58 -9.21 14.20 -1.23
CA ILE A 58 -9.31 12.77 -1.55
C ILE A 58 -10.67 12.45 -2.21
N ARG A 59 -11.77 13.01 -1.69
CA ARG A 59 -13.13 12.82 -2.23
C ARG A 59 -13.24 13.39 -3.65
N GLU A 60 -12.67 14.56 -3.91
CA GLU A 60 -12.63 15.17 -5.24
C GLU A 60 -11.79 14.36 -6.24
N GLU A 61 -10.66 13.80 -5.80
CA GLU A 61 -9.92 12.83 -6.63
C GLU A 61 -10.78 11.61 -6.97
N ALA A 62 -11.55 11.08 -6.02
CA ALA A 62 -12.43 9.93 -6.23
C ALA A 62 -13.58 10.22 -7.23
N LYS A 63 -14.08 11.45 -7.25
CA LYS A 63 -15.10 11.91 -8.22
C LYS A 63 -14.55 12.10 -9.63
N ASN A 64 -13.23 12.20 -9.79
CA ASN A 64 -12.62 12.61 -11.05
C ASN A 64 -12.92 11.62 -12.19
N LYS A 65 -13.83 12.02 -13.07
CA LYS A 65 -14.26 11.23 -14.25
C LYS A 65 -13.12 10.90 -15.21
N LYS A 66 -11.98 11.61 -15.18
CA LYS A 66 -10.80 11.26 -15.99
C LYS A 66 -10.21 9.90 -15.60
N LEU A 67 -10.35 9.49 -14.33
CA LEU A 67 -9.92 8.17 -13.89
C LEU A 67 -10.69 7.04 -14.63
N ARG A 68 -11.94 7.30 -15.05
CA ARG A 68 -12.79 6.35 -15.80
C ARG A 68 -12.58 6.35 -17.32
N LYS A 69 -12.09 7.45 -17.88
CA LYS A 69 -12.20 7.70 -19.34
C LYS A 69 -11.13 6.99 -20.18
N ILE A 70 -10.05 6.52 -19.58
CA ILE A 70 -8.87 6.14 -20.35
C ILE A 70 -8.78 4.61 -20.57
N ASN A 71 -9.22 3.76 -19.64
CA ASN A 71 -9.22 2.30 -19.83
C ASN A 71 -10.42 1.61 -19.14
N LYS A 72 -10.80 0.41 -19.61
CA LYS A 72 -11.87 -0.43 -19.02
C LYS A 72 -11.28 -1.45 -18.04
N TYR A 73 -12.10 -2.08 -17.20
CA TYR A 73 -11.69 -3.33 -16.55
C TYR A 73 -11.32 -4.36 -17.64
N PRO A 74 -10.18 -5.08 -17.55
CA PRO A 74 -9.30 -5.24 -16.38
C PRO A 74 -8.07 -4.31 -16.29
N ASP A 75 -7.91 -3.30 -17.15
CA ASP A 75 -6.68 -2.46 -17.18
C ASP A 75 -6.50 -1.59 -15.92
N LYS A 76 -7.58 -1.31 -15.18
CA LYS A 76 -7.60 -0.51 -13.94
C LYS A 76 -7.92 -1.39 -12.73
N LEU A 77 -7.00 -2.29 -12.42
CA LEU A 77 -7.13 -3.27 -11.33
C LEU A 77 -7.41 -2.67 -9.96
N LEU A 78 -7.01 -1.41 -9.73
CA LEU A 78 -7.10 -0.75 -8.43
C LEU A 78 -8.08 0.43 -8.44
N PHE A 79 -8.96 0.49 -9.45
CA PHE A 79 -9.81 1.65 -9.70
C PHE A 79 -10.63 2.05 -8.47
N GLY A 80 -10.38 3.25 -7.95
CA GLY A 80 -11.14 3.83 -6.84
C GLY A 80 -10.78 3.29 -5.46
N LEU A 81 -9.77 2.41 -5.35
CA LEU A 81 -9.31 1.91 -4.06
C LEU A 81 -8.41 2.94 -3.36
N PRO A 82 -8.65 3.26 -2.08
CA PRO A 82 -7.77 4.13 -1.30
C PRO A 82 -6.55 3.37 -0.81
N LEU A 83 -5.35 3.87 -1.09
CA LEU A 83 -4.08 3.28 -0.63
C LEU A 83 -3.20 4.31 0.06
N ALA A 84 -2.46 3.88 1.07
CA ALA A 84 -1.44 4.69 1.73
C ALA A 84 -0.06 4.08 1.49
N VAL A 85 0.90 4.90 1.06
CA VAL A 85 2.20 4.43 0.56
C VAL A 85 3.26 4.45 1.65
N LYS A 86 4.09 3.41 1.79
CA LYS A 86 5.16 3.41 2.80
C LYS A 86 6.01 4.67 2.70
N ASP A 87 6.30 5.31 3.84
CA ASP A 87 7.00 6.59 3.89
C ASP A 87 8.52 6.52 3.59
N LEU A 88 8.88 5.65 2.65
CA LEU A 88 10.16 5.53 1.97
C LEU A 88 10.02 5.70 0.45
N PHE A 89 8.79 5.67 -0.07
CA PHE A 89 8.50 5.90 -1.47
C PHE A 89 7.91 7.30 -1.68
N ASP A 90 8.29 7.90 -2.78
CA ASP A 90 7.86 9.23 -3.17
C ASP A 90 6.45 9.21 -3.76
N VAL A 91 5.60 10.08 -3.20
CA VAL A 91 4.28 10.41 -3.77
C VAL A 91 4.27 11.90 -4.03
N LYS A 92 4.15 12.29 -5.30
CA LYS A 92 4.17 13.69 -5.73
C LYS A 92 3.17 14.51 -4.92
N GLY A 93 3.65 15.60 -4.31
CA GLY A 93 2.83 16.50 -3.49
C GLY A 93 2.67 16.08 -2.04
N LEU A 94 3.16 14.90 -1.63
CA LEU A 94 3.22 14.48 -0.23
C LEU A 94 4.66 14.51 0.29
N PRO A 95 4.85 14.66 1.61
CA PRO A 95 6.16 14.47 2.20
C PRO A 95 6.62 13.01 2.08
N THR A 96 7.91 12.83 1.79
CA THR A 96 8.64 11.59 2.07
C THR A 96 9.60 11.88 3.21
N SER A 97 9.20 11.52 4.43
CA SER A 97 9.95 11.90 5.63
C SER A 97 10.97 10.86 6.07
N TYR A 98 10.87 9.62 5.59
CA TYR A 98 11.70 8.51 6.06
C TYR A 98 11.57 8.28 7.58
N GLY A 99 10.49 8.74 8.21
CA GLY A 99 10.33 8.76 9.67
C GLY A 99 11.21 9.79 10.41
N LEU A 100 11.96 10.64 9.69
CA LEU A 100 12.91 11.59 10.27
C LEU A 100 12.30 13.01 10.39
N PRO A 101 12.39 13.67 11.55
CA PRO A 101 11.85 15.03 11.74
C PRO A 101 12.39 16.07 10.75
N GLU A 102 13.66 15.95 10.35
CA GLU A 102 14.29 16.86 9.38
C GLU A 102 13.64 16.83 8.00
N PHE A 103 13.03 15.70 7.63
CA PHE A 103 12.40 15.49 6.33
C PHE A 103 10.87 15.62 6.38
N LYS A 104 10.28 16.09 7.49
CA LYS A 104 8.82 16.25 7.62
C LYS A 104 8.16 17.08 6.49
N ASN A 105 8.91 18.02 5.92
CA ASN A 105 8.49 18.90 4.83
C ASN A 105 9.20 18.59 3.50
N ASN A 106 9.81 17.41 3.36
CA ASN A 106 10.44 16.98 2.12
C ASN A 106 9.38 16.54 1.11
N ILE A 107 8.72 17.52 0.48
CA ILE A 107 7.63 17.29 -0.48
C ILE A 107 8.20 16.72 -1.78
N ALA A 108 7.79 15.50 -2.12
CA ALA A 108 8.25 14.85 -3.33
C ALA A 108 7.70 15.56 -4.59
N THR A 109 8.57 15.74 -5.59
CA THR A 109 8.23 16.41 -6.85
C THR A 109 7.78 15.43 -7.95
N LYS A 110 8.07 14.14 -7.76
CA LYS A 110 7.72 13.03 -8.65
C LYS A 110 7.33 11.81 -7.84
N ASN A 111 6.63 10.87 -8.48
CA ASN A 111 6.28 9.60 -7.87
C ASN A 111 7.46 8.62 -7.99
N SER A 112 7.56 7.68 -7.04
CA SER A 112 8.32 6.45 -7.24
C SER A 112 7.60 5.52 -8.21
N ILE A 113 8.33 4.61 -8.86
CA ILE A 113 7.80 3.73 -9.92
C ILE A 113 6.59 2.92 -9.42
N ILE A 114 6.67 2.35 -8.21
CA ILE A 114 5.55 1.62 -7.59
C ILE A 114 4.30 2.51 -7.44
N VAL A 115 4.48 3.77 -7.04
CA VAL A 115 3.38 4.73 -6.88
C VAL A 115 2.78 5.11 -8.23
N GLU A 116 3.61 5.30 -9.26
CA GLU A 116 3.12 5.53 -10.63
C GLU A 116 2.27 4.37 -11.12
N ARG A 117 2.70 3.13 -10.85
CA ARG A 117 1.93 1.93 -11.20
C ARG A 117 0.58 1.85 -10.47
N LEU A 118 0.57 2.09 -9.15
CA LEU A 118 -0.67 2.14 -8.37
C LEU A 118 -1.67 3.15 -8.95
N ILE A 119 -1.22 4.37 -9.23
CA ILE A 119 -2.03 5.44 -9.83
C ILE A 119 -2.47 5.07 -11.25
N ASN A 120 -1.58 4.48 -12.05
CA ASN A 120 -1.90 4.04 -13.41
C ASN A 120 -2.95 2.93 -13.44
N HIS A 121 -3.05 2.10 -12.40
CA HIS A 121 -4.15 1.14 -12.23
C HIS A 121 -5.39 1.72 -11.53
N GLY A 122 -5.39 3.03 -11.23
CA GLY A 122 -6.56 3.76 -10.77
C GLY A 122 -6.71 3.85 -9.25
N ALA A 123 -5.67 3.51 -8.48
CA ALA A 123 -5.67 3.71 -7.04
C ALA A 123 -5.68 5.20 -6.67
N ILE A 124 -6.29 5.52 -5.54
CA ILE A 124 -6.33 6.86 -4.96
C ILE A 124 -5.36 6.87 -3.79
N ILE A 125 -4.23 7.56 -3.93
CA ILE A 125 -3.21 7.60 -2.88
C ILE A 125 -3.62 8.60 -1.80
N ILE A 126 -4.06 8.12 -0.64
CA ILE A 126 -4.67 8.95 0.42
C ILE A 126 -3.66 9.55 1.40
N GLY A 127 -2.47 8.96 1.51
CA GLY A 127 -1.47 9.36 2.50
C GLY A 127 -0.26 8.43 2.48
N LYS A 128 0.49 8.39 3.58
CA LYS A 128 1.65 7.53 3.77
C LYS A 128 1.41 6.51 4.89
N THR A 129 2.10 5.36 4.88
CA THR A 129 2.15 4.47 6.06
C THR A 129 3.43 4.68 6.84
N ASN A 130 3.34 4.58 8.16
CA ASN A 130 4.46 4.83 9.07
C ASN A 130 5.58 3.79 8.92
N THR A 131 6.81 4.20 9.19
CA THR A 131 8.05 3.41 9.07
C THR A 131 8.99 3.76 10.24
N PRO A 132 9.87 2.86 10.72
CA PRO A 132 11.01 3.32 11.51
C PRO A 132 11.90 4.23 10.68
N GLU A 133 12.74 5.01 11.36
CA GLU A 133 13.69 5.94 10.73
C GLU A 133 14.50 5.23 9.64
N LEU A 134 14.48 5.77 8.42
CA LEU A 134 15.13 5.24 7.21
C LEU A 134 14.70 3.81 6.81
N GLY A 135 13.62 3.29 7.40
CA GLY A 135 13.22 1.90 7.20
C GLY A 135 14.09 0.90 7.95
N VAL A 136 14.92 1.36 8.88
CA VAL A 136 15.88 0.55 9.66
C VAL A 136 15.26 0.20 11.02
N GLY A 137 15.01 -1.08 11.24
CA GLY A 137 14.51 -1.60 12.51
C GLY A 137 13.35 -2.58 12.35
N SER A 138 13.26 -3.53 13.29
CA SER A 138 12.21 -4.57 13.34
C SER A 138 10.94 -4.12 14.08
N HIS A 139 10.88 -2.85 14.48
CA HIS A 139 9.75 -2.22 15.15
C HIS A 139 9.49 -0.86 14.51
N THR A 140 8.26 -0.59 14.08
CA THR A 140 7.89 0.71 13.52
C THR A 140 7.73 1.75 14.62
N THR A 141 8.82 2.47 14.87
CA THR A 141 8.89 3.62 15.78
C THR A 141 9.84 4.67 15.22
N ASN A 142 9.50 5.94 15.35
CA ASN A 142 10.35 7.06 14.97
C ASN A 142 10.00 8.31 15.78
N LYS A 143 10.88 9.33 15.76
CA LYS A 143 10.66 10.58 16.51
C LYS A 143 9.60 11.51 15.92
N LEU A 144 9.26 11.37 14.64
CA LEU A 144 8.35 12.28 13.95
C LEU A 144 6.86 11.96 14.24
N PHE A 145 6.48 10.69 14.07
CA PHE A 145 5.10 10.21 14.21
C PHE A 145 4.91 9.34 15.46
N GLY A 146 5.99 8.82 16.04
CA GLY A 146 5.96 7.91 17.18
C GLY A 146 5.82 6.44 16.78
N VAL A 147 5.36 5.63 17.75
CA VAL A 147 5.23 4.16 17.63
C VAL A 147 3.95 3.80 16.90
N THR A 148 4.04 2.91 15.91
CA THR A 148 2.85 2.21 15.38
C THR A 148 2.52 1.02 16.28
N ALA A 149 1.28 0.97 16.76
CA ALA A 149 0.80 -0.07 17.66
C ALA A 149 0.34 -1.31 16.88
N ASN A 150 0.46 -2.50 17.49
CA ASN A 150 -0.09 -3.72 16.90
C ASN A 150 -1.62 -3.68 16.89
N VAL A 151 -2.23 -4.15 15.81
CA VAL A 151 -3.70 -4.18 15.63
C VAL A 151 -4.42 -5.06 16.65
N TYR A 152 -3.78 -6.13 17.14
CA TYR A 152 -4.37 -7.09 18.08
C TYR A 152 -4.15 -6.71 19.55
N ASP A 153 -3.14 -5.89 19.83
CA ASP A 153 -2.76 -5.48 21.18
C ASP A 153 -1.89 -4.22 21.12
N SER A 154 -2.47 -3.08 21.49
CA SER A 154 -1.79 -1.78 21.33
C SER A 154 -0.53 -1.61 22.18
N ALA A 155 -0.30 -2.49 23.16
CA ALA A 155 0.93 -2.53 23.95
C ALA A 155 2.07 -3.32 23.27
N LYS A 156 1.79 -4.02 22.16
CA LYS A 156 2.76 -4.83 21.42
C LYS A 156 3.24 -4.12 20.15
N SER A 157 4.36 -4.61 19.63
CA SER A 157 4.92 -4.07 18.40
C SER A 157 4.09 -4.44 17.17
N ALA A 158 3.95 -3.50 16.23
CA ALA A 158 3.45 -3.75 14.88
C ALA A 158 4.47 -4.49 13.97
N GLY A 159 5.64 -4.87 14.49
CA GLY A 159 6.78 -5.30 13.68
C GLY A 159 7.35 -4.15 12.85
N GLY A 160 8.25 -4.47 11.92
CA GLY A 160 8.91 -3.47 11.10
C GLY A 160 9.80 -4.06 9.99
N SER A 161 10.18 -3.26 8.99
CA SER A 161 9.95 -1.81 8.94
C SER A 161 8.62 -1.36 8.32
N SER A 162 7.82 -2.25 7.73
CA SER A 162 6.50 -1.91 7.17
C SER A 162 5.34 -2.09 8.16
N GLY A 163 5.56 -1.83 9.46
CA GLY A 163 4.54 -2.02 10.51
C GLY A 163 3.33 -1.09 10.39
N GLY A 164 3.51 0.13 9.87
CA GLY A 164 2.40 1.02 9.52
C GLY A 164 1.49 0.42 8.46
N ALA A 165 2.07 -0.14 7.40
CA ALA A 165 1.34 -0.83 6.34
C ALA A 165 0.60 -2.05 6.87
N ALA A 166 1.27 -2.91 7.65
CA ALA A 166 0.67 -4.11 8.23
C ALA A 166 -0.52 -3.78 9.14
N SER A 167 -0.36 -2.79 10.03
CA SER A 167 -1.43 -2.38 10.94
C SER A 167 -2.60 -1.74 10.19
N ALA A 168 -2.33 -0.95 9.15
CA ALA A 168 -3.38 -0.35 8.32
C ALA A 168 -4.20 -1.40 7.57
N VAL A 169 -3.55 -2.42 7.00
CA VAL A 169 -4.24 -3.51 6.27
C VAL A 169 -5.02 -4.39 7.23
N ALA A 170 -4.43 -4.81 8.35
CA ALA A 170 -5.10 -5.68 9.31
C ALA A 170 -6.29 -5.00 10.01
N ALA A 171 -6.19 -3.69 10.28
CA ALA A 171 -7.31 -2.89 10.78
C ALA A 171 -8.32 -2.47 9.68
N SER A 172 -8.11 -2.92 8.44
CA SER A 172 -8.93 -2.60 7.26
C SER A 172 -9.10 -1.09 7.06
N LEU A 173 -8.02 -0.33 7.22
CA LEU A 173 -7.94 1.09 6.91
C LEU A 173 -7.61 1.33 5.43
N VAL A 174 -7.03 0.32 4.79
CA VAL A 174 -6.77 0.18 3.36
C VAL A 174 -6.92 -1.31 3.00
N PRO A 175 -7.26 -1.68 1.74
CA PRO A 175 -7.48 -3.08 1.36
C PRO A 175 -6.20 -3.94 1.39
N PHE A 176 -5.08 -3.35 0.97
CA PHE A 176 -3.73 -3.90 0.95
C PHE A 176 -2.72 -2.74 0.93
N ALA A 177 -1.43 -3.03 1.04
CA ALA A 177 -0.40 -1.99 1.05
C ALA A 177 0.90 -2.45 0.39
N ASP A 178 1.65 -1.48 -0.13
CA ASP A 178 3.05 -1.66 -0.47
C ASP A 178 3.92 -1.73 0.79
N GLY A 179 5.16 -2.15 0.58
CA GLY A 179 6.21 -2.09 1.56
C GLY A 179 7.59 -2.20 0.92
N SER A 180 8.59 -2.37 1.77
CA SER A 180 9.94 -2.72 1.34
C SER A 180 10.50 -3.80 2.25
N ASP A 181 11.30 -4.70 1.70
CA ASP A 181 11.88 -5.84 2.39
C ASP A 181 13.35 -5.99 1.99
N MET A 182 14.25 -5.69 2.92
CA MET A 182 15.68 -6.02 2.81
C MET A 182 16.01 -7.27 3.63
N MET A 183 15.53 -7.31 4.88
CA MET A 183 15.84 -8.37 5.84
C MET A 183 14.58 -8.85 6.58
N GLY A 184 13.42 -8.82 5.93
CA GLY A 184 12.14 -9.24 6.51
C GLY A 184 11.12 -8.12 6.66
N SER A 185 11.40 -6.90 6.18
CA SER A 185 10.56 -5.73 6.48
C SER A 185 9.13 -5.74 5.89
N CYS A 186 8.75 -6.70 5.04
CA CYS A 186 7.34 -7.00 4.74
C CYS A 186 6.85 -8.25 5.50
N ARG A 187 7.66 -9.32 5.52
CA ARG A 187 7.31 -10.61 6.14
C ARG A 187 7.13 -10.53 7.66
N ASN A 188 8.04 -9.84 8.34
CA ASN A 188 8.04 -9.64 9.78
C ASN A 188 6.79 -8.89 10.27
N PRO A 189 6.48 -7.65 9.81
CA PRO A 189 5.27 -6.98 10.27
C PRO A 189 3.98 -7.69 9.84
N ALA A 190 3.98 -8.40 8.70
CA ALA A 190 2.84 -9.23 8.30
C ALA A 190 2.58 -10.38 9.30
N ALA A 191 3.63 -11.05 9.78
CA ALA A 191 3.50 -12.09 10.81
C ALA A 191 2.93 -11.55 12.14
N TYR A 192 3.25 -10.31 12.50
CA TYR A 192 2.72 -9.64 13.70
C TYR A 192 1.26 -9.19 13.53
N ALA A 193 0.80 -9.06 12.29
CA ALA A 193 -0.53 -8.55 11.94
C ALA A 193 -1.45 -9.61 11.31
N ASN A 194 -1.05 -10.90 11.32
CA ASN A 194 -1.77 -12.01 10.69
C ASN A 194 -2.12 -11.72 9.21
N LEU A 195 -1.11 -11.33 8.44
CA LEU A 195 -1.22 -11.01 7.03
C LEU A 195 -0.25 -11.84 6.19
N TYR A 196 -0.48 -11.85 4.89
CA TYR A 196 0.50 -12.25 3.91
C TYR A 196 1.47 -11.10 3.64
N GLY A 197 2.75 -11.32 3.92
CA GLY A 197 3.84 -10.39 3.58
C GLY A 197 4.72 -10.99 2.50
N PHE A 198 4.84 -10.32 1.36
CA PHE A 198 5.58 -10.84 0.21
C PHE A 198 6.85 -10.02 -0.06
N ARG A 199 7.98 -10.71 -0.03
CA ARG A 199 9.26 -10.23 -0.57
C ARG A 199 9.47 -10.91 -1.92
N PRO A 200 9.36 -10.18 -3.03
CA PRO A 200 9.56 -10.75 -4.35
C PRO A 200 11.03 -11.05 -4.65
N THR A 201 11.27 -11.82 -5.72
CA THR A 201 12.56 -11.86 -6.40
C THR A 201 13.00 -10.42 -6.77
N PRO A 202 14.23 -9.99 -6.48
CA PRO A 202 14.71 -8.66 -6.87
C PRO A 202 14.53 -8.41 -8.36
N GLY A 203 13.89 -7.29 -8.70
CA GLY A 203 13.57 -6.91 -10.09
C GLY A 203 12.11 -7.17 -10.50
N LEU A 204 11.36 -8.03 -9.80
CA LEU A 204 9.95 -8.25 -10.13
C LEU A 204 9.12 -6.97 -9.95
N ILE A 205 9.30 -6.31 -8.80
CA ILE A 205 8.79 -4.96 -8.55
C ILE A 205 9.96 -3.99 -8.75
N PRO A 206 9.89 -3.11 -9.77
CA PRO A 206 11.01 -2.26 -10.13
C PRO A 206 11.17 -1.06 -9.20
N GLU A 207 12.39 -0.57 -9.14
CA GLU A 207 12.75 0.65 -8.41
C GLU A 207 13.76 1.46 -9.22
N ASN A 208 13.86 2.78 -9.00
CA ASN A 208 14.83 3.59 -9.72
C ASN A 208 16.25 3.26 -9.25
N ARG A 209 16.95 2.43 -10.02
CA ARG A 209 18.31 1.94 -9.73
C ARG A 209 19.37 2.53 -10.66
N ASN A 210 18.98 3.44 -11.54
CA ASN A 210 19.88 4.08 -12.49
C ASN A 210 20.98 4.94 -11.85
N VAL A 211 20.87 5.28 -10.55
CA VAL A 211 21.77 6.29 -9.97
C VAL A 211 22.94 5.70 -9.17
N LYS A 212 22.83 4.55 -8.49
CA LYS A 212 23.87 4.16 -7.48
C LYS A 212 24.00 2.66 -7.15
N THR A 213 23.47 1.72 -7.95
CA THR A 213 23.73 0.30 -7.65
C THR A 213 25.10 -0.13 -8.18
N ASP A 214 26.05 -0.29 -7.26
CA ASP A 214 27.26 -1.05 -7.55
C ASP A 214 26.87 -2.51 -7.82
N LYS A 215 27.03 -2.94 -9.07
CA LYS A 215 26.67 -4.29 -9.53
C LYS A 215 27.47 -5.40 -8.82
N LYS A 216 28.50 -5.05 -8.04
CA LYS A 216 29.29 -6.00 -7.24
C LYS A 216 28.58 -6.45 -5.96
N PHE A 217 27.56 -5.73 -5.48
CA PHE A 217 26.81 -6.11 -4.29
C PHE A 217 25.45 -6.71 -4.64
N PRO A 218 24.98 -7.72 -3.88
CA PRO A 218 23.66 -8.31 -4.10
C PRO A 218 22.55 -7.27 -3.89
N LEU A 219 21.49 -7.34 -4.71
CA LEU A 219 20.26 -6.58 -4.48
C LEU A 219 19.51 -7.18 -3.29
N LEU A 220 19.79 -6.66 -2.10
CA LEU A 220 19.17 -7.14 -0.87
C LEU A 220 17.81 -6.51 -0.61
N SER A 221 17.62 -5.23 -0.93
CA SER A 221 16.34 -4.54 -0.73
C SER A 221 15.44 -4.67 -1.96
N THR A 222 14.17 -4.98 -1.75
CA THR A 222 13.14 -4.97 -2.79
C THR A 222 11.91 -4.21 -2.28
N PRO A 223 11.16 -3.52 -3.15
CA PRO A 223 9.76 -3.26 -2.86
C PRO A 223 9.03 -4.59 -2.61
N GLY A 224 7.96 -4.56 -1.81
CA GLY A 224 7.16 -5.73 -1.46
C GLY A 224 5.73 -5.33 -1.16
N CYS A 225 4.95 -6.29 -0.67
CA CYS A 225 3.51 -6.16 -0.52
C CYS A 225 3.00 -6.78 0.78
N LEU A 226 1.87 -6.27 1.27
CA LEU A 226 1.13 -6.81 2.40
C LEU A 226 -0.37 -6.90 2.04
N ALA A 227 -0.99 -8.06 2.28
CA ALA A 227 -2.40 -8.29 1.97
C ALA A 227 -3.05 -9.27 2.95
N ARG A 228 -4.38 -9.26 3.04
CA ARG A 228 -5.16 -10.17 3.91
C ARG A 228 -5.32 -11.58 3.35
N THR A 229 -5.28 -11.71 2.02
CA THR A 229 -5.44 -12.99 1.33
C THR A 229 -4.48 -13.11 0.15
N PRO A 230 -4.19 -14.31 -0.35
CA PRO A 230 -3.38 -14.51 -1.55
C PRO A 230 -3.99 -13.85 -2.80
N ASN A 231 -5.32 -13.81 -2.91
CA ASN A 231 -6.00 -13.16 -4.04
C ASN A 231 -5.80 -11.64 -4.06
N GLU A 232 -5.85 -11.00 -2.88
CA GLU A 232 -5.52 -9.57 -2.74
C GLU A 232 -4.04 -9.30 -3.06
N MET A 233 -3.16 -10.21 -2.63
CA MET A 233 -1.73 -10.15 -2.97
C MET A 233 -1.52 -10.25 -4.48
N ALA A 234 -2.21 -11.18 -5.15
CA ALA A 234 -2.14 -11.37 -6.60
C ALA A 234 -2.62 -10.15 -7.38
N LEU A 235 -3.74 -9.55 -6.96
CA LEU A 235 -4.28 -8.33 -7.57
C LEU A 235 -3.27 -7.16 -7.48
N LEU A 236 -2.67 -6.96 -6.30
CA LEU A 236 -1.65 -5.93 -6.11
C LEU A 236 -0.40 -6.21 -6.94
N LEU A 237 0.09 -7.46 -6.96
CA LEU A 237 1.28 -7.85 -7.72
C LEU A 237 1.10 -7.65 -9.23
N ASP A 238 -0.06 -8.00 -9.79
CA ASP A 238 -0.38 -7.73 -11.20
C ASP A 238 -0.33 -6.23 -11.52
N ALA A 239 -0.73 -5.38 -10.58
CA ALA A 239 -0.73 -3.93 -10.77
C ALA A 239 0.67 -3.30 -10.70
N ILE A 240 1.61 -3.89 -9.93
CA ILE A 240 2.89 -3.23 -9.64
C ILE A 240 4.13 -3.95 -10.16
N SER A 241 4.00 -5.16 -10.70
CA SER A 241 5.13 -5.96 -11.22
C SER A 241 5.42 -5.67 -12.69
N GLY A 242 6.63 -6.03 -13.14
CA GLY A 242 7.04 -5.95 -14.54
C GLY A 242 8.24 -5.05 -14.80
N LYS A 243 8.76 -5.08 -16.02
CA LYS A 243 9.97 -4.38 -16.43
C LYS A 243 9.80 -2.86 -16.41
N HIS A 244 10.88 -2.14 -16.11
CA HIS A 244 10.94 -0.68 -16.14
C HIS A 244 12.30 -0.17 -16.60
N ALA A 245 12.31 0.88 -17.43
CA ALA A 245 13.54 1.41 -18.04
C ALA A 245 14.55 2.00 -17.03
N LEU A 246 14.07 2.42 -15.85
CA LEU A 246 14.92 2.93 -14.77
C LEU A 246 15.48 1.84 -13.84
N ASP A 247 15.18 0.58 -14.12
CA ASP A 247 15.63 -0.56 -13.33
C ASP A 247 16.27 -1.63 -14.23
N PRO A 248 17.61 -1.68 -14.30
CA PRO A 248 18.31 -2.63 -15.16
C PRO A 248 18.17 -4.09 -14.70
N PHE A 249 17.66 -4.35 -13.50
CA PHE A 249 17.40 -5.70 -12.98
C PHE A 249 15.95 -6.13 -13.14
N SER A 250 15.08 -5.23 -13.60
CA SER A 250 13.65 -5.52 -13.70
C SER A 250 13.31 -6.46 -14.86
N PHE A 251 12.27 -7.24 -14.66
CA PHE A 251 11.79 -8.24 -15.62
C PHE A 251 10.27 -8.37 -15.55
N ASP A 252 9.69 -8.92 -16.62
CA ASP A 252 8.26 -9.21 -16.68
C ASP A 252 7.95 -10.56 -16.05
N ALA A 253 6.83 -10.63 -15.31
CA ALA A 253 6.30 -11.90 -14.85
C ALA A 253 5.89 -12.76 -16.06
N LEU A 254 6.01 -14.09 -15.93
CA LEU A 254 5.68 -15.02 -17.02
C LEU A 254 4.18 -15.09 -17.30
N SER A 255 3.35 -14.86 -16.29
CA SER A 255 1.89 -14.81 -16.37
C SER A 255 1.32 -13.92 -15.26
N SER A 256 0.01 -13.68 -15.29
CA SER A 256 -0.69 -12.98 -14.22
C SER A 256 -0.66 -13.79 -12.93
N PHE A 257 -0.45 -13.13 -11.80
CA PHE A 257 -0.51 -13.75 -10.48
C PHE A 257 -1.94 -14.22 -10.15
N ARG A 258 -2.97 -13.54 -10.68
CA ARG A 258 -4.37 -13.90 -10.46
C ARG A 258 -4.79 -15.19 -11.16
N GLU A 259 -4.10 -15.57 -12.24
CA GLU A 259 -4.38 -16.82 -12.97
C GLU A 259 -3.92 -18.07 -12.22
N ASN A 260 -3.00 -17.93 -11.25
CA ASN A 260 -2.40 -19.05 -10.54
C ASN A 260 -3.26 -19.61 -9.39
N GLN A 261 -4.49 -19.10 -9.18
CA GLN A 261 -5.46 -19.56 -8.17
C GLN A 261 -4.82 -19.92 -6.81
N MET A 262 -4.06 -18.97 -6.23
CA MET A 262 -3.46 -19.17 -4.92
C MET A 262 -4.57 -19.30 -3.87
N SER A 263 -4.66 -20.46 -3.21
CA SER A 263 -5.56 -20.71 -2.09
C SER A 263 -4.77 -20.95 -0.81
N ASP A 264 -5.41 -20.67 0.33
CA ASP A 264 -4.88 -20.87 1.69
C ASP A 264 -4.84 -22.35 2.09
#